data_AF-A0A2C7AR76-F1
#
_entry.id   AF-A0A2C7AR76-F1
#
_cell.length_a   1.000
_cell.length_b   1.000
_cell.length_c   1.000
_cell.angle_alpha   90.00
_cell.angle_beta   90.00
_cell.angle_gamma   90.00
#
_symmetry.space_group_name_H-M   'P 1'
#
loop_
_entity.id
_entity.type
_entity.pdbx_description
1 polymer ?
#
loop_
_entity_poly.entity_id
_entity_poly.type
_entity_poly.pdbx_seq_one_letter_code
_entity_poly.pdbx_strand_id
1 'polypeptide(L)'
;MSQYDDSHTGDDQSEETGLNLFDDRASAAGSFPHAMMGYDRSTVDNYVRDLEQRLSAARQLNRDRLRDLESLKSEQGTTDFTRLGAHATNLLRAAEAQADDLVTKAGVEAERIKEEGRRVAADLRANAQTEADDVRVSGLTNLRNLRKETEQQTQSVIAHAKEQAATVVASAEQQAQAVIQEAEQQAEILAHKADDAAKASEQQNQQKAAQTALEAKNRAQEIEAQAHIQAEQILAGARRDGEATKAKAQQALTDAHAQADQVLADARREADATRAKAEAALADAHAKADEILADARNEAQATKANAESTLADAHTKGEEILADTRREADATKASAESQASELVDKGKQEAADARAQGQAQAKQILDQARAQADQIQADAHDAAQKALDAASAQADKVREDIDALLAQSTKTAQESAARVKAQADQVAELSAKALAAAEQSKTDGVREAESQVAAAHRQSAMMKDRLEEQYAWRKEQLERETHALELRKDAVLAQLSNVRALAQESVADFPNTDSLTNAALSLADGTSTGPDATMALKATVGPEGQQSGGHEDDQQWLAHSGDNGATDASPDEETTMLKTKDPQGEPRSSRRNKKSR
;
A
#
# COMPACT_ATOMS: atom_id res chain seq x y z
N MET A 1 52.73 -53.08 33.24
CA MET A 1 54.04 -53.08 32.56
C MET A 1 54.86 -51.98 33.21
N SER A 2 56.06 -52.31 33.67
CA SER A 2 57.04 -51.43 34.33
C SER A 2 56.79 -51.08 35.80
N GLN A 3 57.56 -51.75 36.67
CA GLN A 3 58.56 -51.17 37.59
C GLN A 3 59.25 -52.40 38.22
N TYR A 4 60.41 -52.89 37.74
CA TYR A 4 61.77 -52.39 38.00
C TYR A 4 61.89 -51.93 39.46
N ASP A 5 62.21 -52.83 40.39
CA ASP A 5 63.54 -53.38 40.72
C ASP A 5 64.45 -52.30 41.29
N ASP A 6 64.74 -52.38 42.60
CA ASP A 6 66.09 -52.09 43.09
C ASP A 6 66.37 -52.76 44.45
N SER A 7 67.22 -53.77 44.35
CA SER A 7 68.38 -54.15 45.18
C SER A 7 68.52 -53.62 46.63
N HIS A 8 68.67 -54.52 47.60
CA HIS A 8 69.92 -55.04 48.19
C HIS A 8 70.40 -54.30 49.44
N THR A 9 70.54 -55.07 50.52
CA THR A 9 71.56 -55.08 51.60
C THR A 9 70.82 -55.46 52.90
N GLY A 10 71.06 -56.61 53.53
CA GLY A 10 72.36 -57.16 53.91
C GLY A 10 72.52 -56.86 55.40
N ASP A 11 72.19 -57.81 56.27
CA ASP A 11 72.81 -57.90 57.60
C ASP A 11 72.60 -59.28 58.24
N ASP A 12 73.76 -59.91 58.37
CA ASP A 12 74.28 -60.86 59.34
C ASP A 12 73.33 -61.65 60.25
N GLN A 13 73.50 -62.96 60.08
CA GLN A 13 73.32 -63.97 61.10
C GLN A 13 74.24 -63.66 62.29
N SER A 14 73.64 -63.30 63.43
CA SER A 14 74.26 -63.45 64.75
C SER A 14 73.43 -64.43 65.54
N GLU A 15 73.94 -65.66 65.61
CA GLU A 15 73.43 -66.77 66.42
C GLU A 15 73.56 -66.45 67.92
N GLU A 16 72.57 -65.77 68.51
CA GLU A 16 72.40 -65.77 69.97
C GLU A 16 71.59 -67.00 70.39
N THR A 17 72.34 -68.06 70.61
CA THR A 17 71.89 -69.31 71.23
C THR A 17 71.22 -69.03 72.58
N GLY A 18 69.96 -69.45 72.69
CA GLY A 18 69.12 -69.35 73.89
C GLY A 18 69.58 -70.27 75.03
N LEU A 19 70.68 -69.90 75.71
CA LEU A 19 71.22 -70.64 76.86
C LEU A 19 71.66 -69.77 78.05
N ASN A 20 71.41 -68.45 78.04
CA ASN A 20 71.78 -67.55 79.15
C ASN A 20 70.62 -67.13 80.08
N LEU A 21 69.50 -67.85 80.09
CA LEU A 21 68.28 -67.47 80.84
C LEU A 21 68.08 -68.22 82.18
N PHE A 22 69.11 -68.89 82.73
CA PHE A 22 68.94 -69.71 83.95
C PHE A 22 69.87 -69.39 85.14
N ASP A 23 70.53 -68.23 85.18
CA ASP A 23 71.35 -67.84 86.34
C ASP A 23 70.80 -66.65 87.15
N ASP A 24 69.47 -66.51 87.23
CA ASP A 24 68.76 -65.50 88.05
C ASP A 24 68.69 -65.83 89.56
N ARG A 25 69.56 -66.72 90.06
CA ARG A 25 69.80 -66.94 91.51
C ARG A 25 71.20 -66.59 91.98
N ALA A 26 72.03 -65.96 91.15
CA ALA A 26 73.30 -65.39 91.59
C ALA A 26 73.06 -64.08 92.35
N SER A 27 72.91 -64.17 93.68
CA SER A 27 72.92 -62.99 94.54
C SER A 27 74.25 -62.22 94.37
N ALA A 28 74.19 -61.00 93.83
CA ALA A 28 75.34 -60.13 93.59
C ALA A 28 76.15 -59.81 94.87
N ALA A 29 75.61 -60.14 96.05
CA ALA A 29 76.30 -60.03 97.33
C ALA A 29 77.63 -60.83 97.40
N GLY A 30 77.86 -61.78 96.48
CA GLY A 30 79.07 -62.60 96.43
C GLY A 30 80.18 -62.12 95.49
N SER A 31 79.94 -61.18 94.57
CA SER A 31 80.89 -60.87 93.47
C SER A 31 81.43 -59.42 93.48
N PHE A 32 81.35 -58.73 94.61
CA PHE A 32 81.99 -57.42 94.75
C PHE A 32 83.50 -57.57 95.00
N PRO A 33 84.38 -56.86 94.27
CA PRO A 33 85.81 -56.85 94.53
C PRO A 33 86.09 -56.39 95.97
N HIS A 34 86.96 -57.12 96.68
CA HIS A 34 87.36 -56.78 98.04
C HIS A 34 88.64 -55.91 98.02
N ALA A 35 88.58 -54.71 98.59
CA ALA A 35 89.77 -53.95 98.99
C ALA A 35 90.25 -54.45 100.36
N MET A 36 91.51 -54.22 100.73
CA MET A 36 92.19 -54.85 101.89
C MET A 36 91.47 -54.79 103.27
N MET A 37 90.35 -54.06 103.42
CA MET A 37 89.42 -54.15 104.56
C MET A 37 87.95 -53.93 104.15
N GLY A 38 87.43 -54.65 103.15
CA GLY A 38 85.99 -54.68 102.82
C GLY A 38 85.66 -54.62 101.33
N TYR A 39 84.38 -54.53 100.98
CA TYR A 39 83.95 -54.35 99.59
C TYR A 39 84.36 -52.98 99.03
N ASP A 40 84.74 -52.92 97.76
CA ASP A 40 85.04 -51.65 97.08
C ASP A 40 83.78 -50.78 96.97
N ARG A 41 83.77 -49.69 97.74
CA ARG A 41 82.67 -48.73 97.82
C ARG A 41 82.22 -48.21 96.45
N SER A 42 83.15 -48.02 95.50
CA SER A 42 82.81 -47.50 94.18
C SER A 42 81.99 -48.51 93.35
N THR A 43 82.31 -49.80 93.47
CA THR A 43 81.56 -50.87 92.79
C THR A 43 80.18 -51.08 93.37
N VAL A 44 80.05 -50.96 94.69
CA VAL A 44 78.77 -51.03 95.40
C VAL A 44 77.89 -49.84 95.04
N ASP A 45 78.42 -48.62 95.06
CA ASP A 45 77.67 -47.41 94.71
C ASP A 45 77.19 -47.43 93.25
N ASN A 46 78.00 -47.93 92.32
CA ASN A 46 77.59 -48.12 90.92
C ASN A 46 76.47 -49.17 90.76
N TYR A 47 76.55 -50.27 91.51
CA TYR A 47 75.53 -51.30 91.50
C TYR A 47 74.21 -50.82 92.14
N VAL A 48 74.28 -50.03 93.22
CA VAL A 48 73.10 -49.38 93.81
C VAL A 48 72.48 -48.39 92.84
N ARG A 49 73.28 -47.60 92.12
CA ARG A 49 72.78 -46.69 91.07
C ARG A 49 72.09 -47.44 89.92
N ASP A 50 72.66 -48.55 89.48
CA ASP A 50 72.04 -49.40 88.45
C ASP A 50 70.74 -50.03 88.98
N LEU A 51 70.71 -50.49 90.24
CA LEU A 51 69.48 -50.97 90.88
C LEU A 51 68.40 -49.88 91.00
N GLU A 52 68.78 -48.65 91.37
CA GLU A 52 67.86 -47.51 91.42
C GLU A 52 67.33 -47.16 90.03
N GLN A 53 68.20 -47.18 89.01
CA GLN A 53 67.81 -46.99 87.61
C GLN A 53 66.84 -48.08 87.16
N ARG A 54 67.13 -49.36 87.41
CA ARG A 54 66.24 -50.49 87.11
C ARG A 54 64.93 -50.42 87.87
N LEU A 55 64.94 -50.00 89.14
CA LEU A 55 63.72 -49.83 89.93
C LEU A 55 62.86 -48.69 89.39
N SER A 56 63.48 -47.58 88.99
CA SER A 56 62.77 -46.46 88.37
C SER A 56 62.19 -46.83 87.01
N ALA A 57 62.94 -47.57 86.18
CA ALA A 57 62.48 -48.11 84.90
C ALA A 57 61.36 -49.13 85.09
N ALA A 58 61.47 -50.02 86.08
CA ALA A 58 60.44 -51.00 86.42
C ALA A 58 59.17 -50.31 86.93
N ARG A 59 59.28 -49.26 87.76
CA ARG A 59 58.13 -48.46 88.21
C ARG A 59 57.48 -47.69 87.07
N GLN A 60 58.26 -47.12 86.17
CA GLN A 60 57.75 -46.43 84.99
C GLN A 60 57.00 -47.40 84.08
N LEU A 61 57.59 -48.55 83.80
CA LEU A 61 56.98 -49.62 83.03
C LEU A 61 55.73 -50.19 83.71
N ASN A 62 55.70 -50.30 85.04
CA ASN A 62 54.49 -50.69 85.77
C ASN A 62 53.39 -49.62 85.65
N ARG A 63 53.75 -48.34 85.71
CA ARG A 63 52.80 -47.23 85.53
C ARG A 63 52.26 -47.17 84.11
N ASP A 64 53.09 -47.42 83.11
CA ASP A 64 52.67 -47.47 81.71
C ASP A 64 51.79 -48.70 81.46
N ARG A 65 52.14 -49.87 82.00
CA ARG A 65 51.25 -51.05 81.99
C ARG A 65 49.91 -50.81 82.69
N LEU A 66 49.90 -50.08 83.80
CA LEU A 66 48.65 -49.72 84.48
C LEU A 66 47.82 -48.75 83.63
N ARG A 67 48.45 -47.80 82.92
CA ARG A 67 47.75 -46.95 81.95
C ARG A 67 47.19 -47.75 80.79
N ASP A 68 47.94 -48.70 80.26
CA ASP A 68 47.48 -49.59 79.18
C ASP A 68 46.34 -50.50 79.67
N LEU A 69 46.37 -50.97 80.92
CA LEU A 69 45.26 -51.72 81.51
C LEU A 69 44.02 -50.85 81.75
N GLU A 70 44.20 -49.60 82.14
CA GLU A 70 43.10 -48.64 82.30
C GLU A 70 42.45 -48.31 80.94
N SER A 71 43.25 -48.10 79.89
CA SER A 71 42.75 -47.86 78.53
C SER A 71 42.04 -49.11 77.98
N LEU A 72 42.64 -50.29 78.10
CA LEU A 72 42.02 -51.56 77.70
C LEU A 72 40.73 -51.86 78.49
N LYS A 73 40.66 -51.50 79.77
CA LYS A 73 39.40 -51.61 80.55
C LYS A 73 38.33 -50.65 80.07
N SER A 74 38.70 -49.43 79.70
CA SER A 74 37.76 -48.45 79.14
C SER A 74 37.21 -48.92 77.80
N GLU A 75 38.04 -49.60 76.98
CA GLU A 75 37.62 -50.22 75.71
C GLU A 75 36.76 -51.48 75.92
N GLN A 76 37.08 -52.32 76.91
CA GLN A 76 36.27 -53.49 77.28
C GLN A 76 34.87 -53.14 77.83
N GLY A 77 34.66 -51.91 78.30
CA GLY A 77 33.36 -51.43 78.78
C GLY A 77 32.33 -51.21 77.68
N THR A 78 32.75 -51.13 76.41
CA THR A 78 31.85 -51.01 75.25
C THR A 78 31.75 -52.36 74.55
N THR A 79 30.60 -53.03 74.67
CA THR A 79 30.36 -54.28 73.94
C THR A 79 30.32 -54.01 72.43
N ASP A 80 30.73 -54.98 71.60
CA ASP A 80 30.69 -54.86 70.12
C ASP A 80 29.29 -54.46 69.61
N PHE A 81 28.24 -54.87 70.31
CA PHE A 81 26.84 -54.49 70.07
C PHE A 81 26.59 -52.99 70.22
N THR A 82 27.18 -52.34 71.23
CA THR A 82 27.03 -50.88 71.44
C THR A 82 27.71 -50.08 70.33
N ARG A 83 28.89 -50.53 69.88
CA ARG A 83 29.64 -49.89 68.80
C ARG A 83 28.93 -50.01 67.45
N LEU A 84 28.39 -51.18 67.12
CA LEU A 84 27.63 -51.35 65.88
C LEU A 84 26.25 -50.69 65.95
N GLY A 85 25.59 -50.68 67.12
CA GLY A 85 24.37 -49.91 67.32
C GLY A 85 24.58 -48.43 67.02
N ALA A 86 25.67 -47.84 67.55
CA ALA A 86 26.09 -46.49 67.21
C ALA A 86 26.36 -46.32 65.70
N HIS A 87 27.08 -47.26 65.08
CA HIS A 87 27.36 -47.23 63.63
C HIS A 87 26.09 -47.32 62.77
N ALA A 88 25.17 -48.24 63.08
CA ALA A 88 23.90 -48.40 62.39
C ALA A 88 23.01 -47.15 62.55
N THR A 89 22.94 -46.57 63.76
CA THR A 89 22.22 -45.31 63.97
C THR A 89 22.86 -44.12 63.23
N ASN A 90 24.19 -44.09 63.11
CA ASN A 90 24.89 -43.07 62.33
C ASN A 90 24.64 -43.24 60.83
N LEU A 91 24.60 -44.49 60.33
CA LEU A 91 24.25 -44.78 58.93
C LEU A 91 22.82 -44.34 58.61
N LEU A 92 21.85 -44.65 59.48
CA LEU A 92 20.47 -44.22 59.32
C LEU A 92 20.33 -42.71 59.38
N ARG A 93 20.98 -42.05 60.34
CA ARG A 93 20.98 -40.59 60.46
C ARG A 93 21.63 -39.91 59.25
N ALA A 94 22.73 -40.46 58.74
CA ALA A 94 23.38 -39.96 57.53
C ALA A 94 22.50 -40.13 56.29
N ALA A 95 21.81 -41.28 56.17
CA ALA A 95 20.85 -41.53 55.10
C ALA A 95 19.61 -40.62 55.20
N GLU A 96 19.09 -40.36 56.40
CA GLU A 96 18.00 -39.39 56.64
C GLU A 96 18.42 -37.97 56.26
N ALA A 97 19.63 -37.54 56.65
CA ALA A 97 20.15 -36.22 56.27
C ALA A 97 20.37 -36.08 54.75
N GLN A 98 20.88 -37.13 54.10
CA GLN A 98 21.05 -37.16 52.64
C GLN A 98 19.70 -37.18 51.91
N ALA A 99 18.71 -37.90 52.43
CA ALA A 99 17.35 -37.91 51.93
C ALA A 99 16.69 -36.52 52.02
N ASP A 100 16.85 -35.82 53.16
CA ASP A 100 16.34 -34.46 53.35
C ASP A 100 17.03 -33.45 52.40
N ASP A 101 18.34 -33.59 52.19
CA ASP A 101 19.09 -32.79 51.23
C ASP A 101 18.62 -33.04 49.78
N LEU A 102 18.33 -34.29 49.40
CA LEU A 102 17.78 -34.61 48.08
C LEU A 102 16.38 -34.03 47.86
N VAL A 103 15.49 -34.14 48.86
CA VAL A 103 14.16 -33.53 48.81
C VAL A 103 14.27 -32.00 48.72
N THR A 104 15.20 -31.39 49.45
CA THR A 104 15.45 -29.95 49.41
C THR A 104 15.98 -29.52 48.04
N LYS A 105 16.97 -30.24 47.48
CA LYS A 105 17.52 -29.99 46.14
C LYS A 105 16.46 -30.13 45.05
N ALA A 106 15.64 -31.18 45.11
CA ALA A 106 14.51 -31.36 44.21
C ALA A 106 13.45 -30.24 44.37
N GLY A 107 13.24 -29.76 45.60
CA GLY A 107 12.39 -28.60 45.89
C GLY A 107 12.89 -27.31 45.24
N VAL A 108 14.18 -27.00 45.37
CA VAL A 108 14.83 -25.83 44.75
C VAL A 108 14.81 -25.93 43.23
N GLU A 109 15.13 -27.10 42.69
CA GLU A 109 15.13 -27.35 41.25
C GLU A 109 13.73 -27.21 40.63
N ALA A 110 12.71 -27.70 41.33
CA ALA A 110 11.32 -27.52 40.91
C ALA A 110 10.88 -26.04 40.92
N GLU A 111 11.29 -25.24 41.90
CA GLU A 111 11.02 -23.80 41.89
C GLU A 111 11.83 -23.07 40.79
N ARG A 112 13.06 -23.50 40.50
CA ARG A 112 13.85 -23.01 39.36
C ARG A 112 13.14 -23.26 38.02
N ILE A 113 12.65 -24.47 37.79
CA ILE A 113 11.90 -24.85 36.58
C ILE A 113 10.63 -24.01 36.43
N LYS A 114 9.89 -23.77 37.53
CA LYS A 114 8.69 -22.92 37.52
C LYS A 114 9.03 -21.47 37.18
N GLU A 115 10.08 -20.92 37.77
CA GLU A 115 10.48 -19.54 37.54
C GLU A 115 10.99 -19.34 36.10
N GLU A 116 11.77 -20.27 35.57
CA GLU A 116 12.19 -20.25 34.16
C GLU A 116 11.00 -20.37 33.21
N GLY A 117 10.06 -21.29 33.48
CA GLY A 117 8.82 -21.41 32.73
C GLY A 117 7.98 -20.13 32.77
N ARG A 118 7.92 -19.44 33.91
CA ARG A 118 7.23 -18.15 34.04
C ARG A 118 7.91 -17.03 33.27
N ARG A 119 9.24 -16.97 33.28
CA ARG A 119 10.01 -15.95 32.54
C ARG A 119 9.82 -16.10 31.03
N VAL A 120 10.03 -17.30 30.50
CA VAL A 120 9.82 -17.59 29.07
C VAL A 120 8.38 -17.29 28.65
N ALA A 121 7.41 -17.62 29.51
CA ALA A 121 6.00 -17.30 29.29
C ALA A 121 5.71 -15.78 29.30
N ALA A 122 6.37 -15.01 30.18
CA ALA A 122 6.23 -13.56 30.23
C ALA A 122 6.85 -12.88 29.00
N ASP A 123 8.05 -13.31 28.61
CA ASP A 123 8.76 -12.77 27.44
C ASP A 123 7.99 -13.04 26.14
N LEU A 124 7.48 -14.26 25.95
CA LEU A 124 6.68 -14.61 24.77
C LEU A 124 5.36 -13.82 24.70
N ARG A 125 4.70 -13.57 25.85
CA ARG A 125 3.50 -12.71 25.90
C ARG A 125 3.81 -11.25 25.59
N ALA A 126 4.91 -10.71 26.13
CA ALA A 126 5.32 -9.32 25.89
C ALA A 126 5.67 -9.09 24.41
N ASN A 127 6.39 -10.02 23.79
CA ASN A 127 6.72 -9.96 22.37
C ASN A 127 5.46 -10.05 21.50
N ALA A 128 4.57 -11.02 21.77
CA ALA A 128 3.32 -11.17 21.01
C ALA A 128 2.41 -9.93 21.12
N GLN A 129 2.35 -9.30 22.29
CA GLN A 129 1.56 -8.07 22.49
C GLN A 129 2.15 -6.89 21.70
N THR A 130 3.47 -6.73 21.73
CA THR A 130 4.16 -5.66 21.00
C THR A 130 3.99 -5.81 19.50
N GLU A 131 4.17 -7.01 18.96
CA GLU A 131 3.94 -7.31 17.54
C GLU A 131 2.47 -7.03 17.13
N ALA A 132 1.51 -7.37 17.99
CA ALA A 132 0.09 -7.10 17.74
C ALA A 132 -0.21 -5.60 17.67
N ASP A 133 0.33 -4.83 18.60
CA ASP A 133 0.14 -3.38 18.64
C ASP A 133 0.84 -2.68 17.47
N ASP A 134 2.04 -3.11 17.08
CA ASP A 134 2.77 -2.59 15.92
C ASP A 134 2.01 -2.84 14.61
N VAL A 135 1.51 -4.06 14.40
CA VAL A 135 0.69 -4.41 13.22
C VAL A 135 -0.59 -3.58 13.20
N ARG A 136 -1.24 -3.37 14.36
CA ARG A 136 -2.47 -2.59 14.45
C ARG A 136 -2.22 -1.11 14.17
N VAL A 137 -1.18 -0.51 14.76
CA VAL A 137 -0.85 0.91 14.59
C VAL A 137 -0.39 1.20 13.16
N SER A 138 0.51 0.38 12.61
CA SER A 138 0.97 0.51 11.24
C SER A 138 -0.18 0.30 10.23
N GLY A 139 -1.03 -0.71 10.43
CA GLY A 139 -2.20 -0.97 9.61
C GLY A 139 -3.19 0.20 9.60
N LEU A 140 -3.54 0.74 10.78
CA LEU A 140 -4.45 1.90 10.88
C LEU A 140 -3.86 3.16 10.25
N THR A 141 -2.56 3.36 10.37
CA THR A 141 -1.88 4.53 9.79
C THR A 141 -1.85 4.43 8.26
N ASN A 142 -1.52 3.26 7.71
CA ASN A 142 -1.55 3.01 6.28
C ASN A 142 -2.96 3.18 5.70
N LEU A 143 -4.00 2.66 6.38
CA LEU A 143 -5.39 2.85 5.98
C LEU A 143 -5.80 4.33 5.95
N ARG A 144 -5.41 5.12 6.97
CA ARG A 144 -5.71 6.55 7.01
C ARG A 144 -5.01 7.30 5.89
N ASN A 145 -3.74 7.01 5.65
CA ASN A 145 -2.95 7.65 4.59
C ASN A 145 -3.54 7.34 3.22
N LEU A 146 -3.84 6.06 2.96
CA LEU A 146 -4.42 5.66 1.69
C LEU A 146 -5.83 6.24 1.50
N ARG A 147 -6.67 6.25 2.54
CA ARG A 147 -7.99 6.90 2.46
C ARG A 147 -7.87 8.39 2.14
N LYS A 148 -6.90 9.08 2.73
CA LYS A 148 -6.65 10.50 2.45
C LYS A 148 -6.16 10.71 1.01
N GLU A 149 -5.21 9.90 0.55
CA GLU A 149 -4.65 9.99 -0.80
C GLU A 149 -5.71 9.69 -1.87
N THR A 150 -6.47 8.62 -1.70
CA THR A 150 -7.54 8.23 -2.64
C THR A 150 -8.69 9.24 -2.66
N GLU A 151 -9.07 9.83 -1.52
CA GLU A 151 -10.04 10.92 -1.47
C GLU A 151 -9.53 12.15 -2.25
N GLN A 152 -8.26 12.52 -2.06
CA GLN A 152 -7.64 13.62 -2.81
C GLN A 152 -7.57 13.34 -4.32
N GLN A 153 -7.21 12.12 -4.70
CA GLN A 153 -7.21 11.68 -6.10
C GLN A 153 -8.62 11.72 -6.70
N THR A 154 -9.63 11.25 -5.97
CA THR A 154 -11.03 11.27 -6.42
C THR A 154 -11.53 12.70 -6.61
N GLN A 155 -11.24 13.59 -5.67
CA GLN A 155 -11.58 15.00 -5.78
C GLN A 155 -10.88 15.66 -6.97
N SER A 156 -9.60 15.35 -7.20
CA SER A 156 -8.84 15.83 -8.35
C SER A 156 -9.44 15.34 -9.68
N VAL A 157 -9.78 14.06 -9.78
CA VAL A 157 -10.41 13.48 -10.98
C VAL A 157 -11.76 14.14 -11.27
N ILE A 158 -12.60 14.32 -10.25
CA ILE A 158 -13.90 14.98 -10.40
C ILE A 158 -13.72 16.46 -10.80
N ALA A 159 -12.77 17.17 -10.18
CA ALA A 159 -12.48 18.56 -10.51
C ALA A 159 -11.99 18.71 -11.96
N HIS A 160 -11.04 17.86 -12.37
CA HIS A 160 -10.53 17.83 -13.74
C HIS A 160 -11.61 17.47 -14.75
N ALA A 161 -12.47 16.49 -14.45
CA ALA A 161 -13.60 16.15 -15.32
C ALA A 161 -14.60 17.30 -15.46
N LYS A 162 -14.87 18.05 -14.38
CA LYS A 162 -15.71 19.26 -14.43
C LYS A 162 -15.08 20.37 -15.25
N GLU A 163 -13.77 20.58 -15.14
CA GLU A 163 -13.04 21.56 -15.94
C GLU A 163 -13.04 21.18 -17.43
N GLN A 164 -12.80 19.90 -17.75
CA GLN A 164 -12.89 19.37 -19.11
C GLN A 164 -14.31 19.51 -19.67
N ALA A 165 -15.34 19.18 -18.89
CA ALA A 165 -16.73 19.39 -19.30
C ALA A 165 -17.02 20.87 -19.60
N ALA A 166 -16.58 21.77 -18.72
CA ALA A 166 -16.77 23.21 -18.90
C ALA A 166 -16.05 23.74 -20.14
N THR A 167 -14.82 23.29 -20.40
CA THR A 167 -14.06 23.70 -21.60
C THR A 167 -14.67 23.17 -22.89
N VAL A 168 -15.17 21.92 -22.89
CA VAL A 168 -15.89 21.36 -24.05
C VAL A 168 -17.14 22.17 -24.34
N VAL A 169 -17.97 22.44 -23.33
CA VAL A 169 -19.17 23.28 -23.49
C VAL A 169 -18.82 24.69 -23.97
N ALA A 170 -17.84 25.36 -23.35
CA ALA A 170 -17.44 26.71 -23.74
C ALA A 170 -16.91 26.79 -25.19
N SER A 171 -16.09 25.81 -25.61
CA SER A 171 -15.60 25.74 -26.98
C SER A 171 -16.72 25.47 -28.00
N ALA A 172 -17.69 24.62 -27.64
CA ALA A 172 -18.86 24.35 -28.46
C ALA A 172 -19.77 25.58 -28.56
N GLU A 173 -19.97 26.34 -27.48
CA GLU A 173 -20.70 27.62 -27.49
C GLU A 173 -20.04 28.63 -28.42
N GLN A 174 -18.71 28.74 -28.38
CA GLN A 174 -17.96 29.61 -29.29
C GLN A 174 -18.10 29.17 -30.75
N GLN A 175 -18.04 27.86 -31.03
CA GLN A 175 -18.23 27.33 -32.38
C GLN A 175 -19.65 27.54 -32.89
N ALA A 176 -20.67 27.27 -32.06
CA ALA A 176 -22.07 27.51 -32.36
C ALA A 176 -22.32 29.00 -32.69
N GLN A 177 -21.77 29.90 -31.88
CA GLN A 177 -21.87 31.34 -32.12
C GLN A 177 -21.17 31.77 -33.40
N ALA A 178 -20.01 31.18 -33.72
CA ALA A 178 -19.29 31.47 -34.96
C ALA A 178 -20.08 31.02 -36.19
N VAL A 179 -20.70 29.84 -36.15
CA VAL A 179 -21.58 29.31 -37.22
C VAL A 179 -22.78 30.23 -37.45
N ILE A 180 -23.42 30.69 -36.36
CA ILE A 180 -24.55 31.64 -36.46
C ILE A 180 -24.08 32.97 -37.08
N GLN A 181 -22.96 33.52 -36.62
CA GLN A 181 -22.43 34.79 -37.15
C GLN A 181 -22.05 34.69 -38.63
N GLU A 182 -21.42 33.59 -39.04
CA GLU A 182 -21.09 33.35 -40.44
C GLU A 182 -22.37 33.27 -41.30
N ALA A 183 -23.39 32.56 -40.82
CA ALA A 183 -24.67 32.45 -41.49
C ALA A 183 -25.42 33.79 -41.57
N GLU A 184 -25.36 34.62 -40.53
CA GLU A 184 -25.90 35.99 -40.52
C GLU A 184 -25.24 36.86 -41.59
N GLN A 185 -23.91 36.82 -41.68
CA GLN A 185 -23.18 37.54 -42.73
C GLN A 185 -23.54 37.03 -44.13
N GLN A 186 -23.65 35.72 -44.32
CA GLN A 186 -24.04 35.14 -45.61
C GLN A 186 -25.48 35.53 -45.99
N ALA A 187 -26.41 35.50 -45.02
CA ALA A 187 -27.80 35.91 -45.20
C ALA A 187 -27.89 37.40 -45.58
N GLU A 188 -27.12 38.26 -44.92
CA GLU A 188 -27.05 39.70 -45.23
C GLU A 188 -26.50 39.95 -46.63
N ILE A 189 -25.40 39.29 -47.02
CA ILE A 189 -24.83 39.37 -48.37
C ILE A 189 -25.86 38.92 -49.42
N LEU A 190 -26.62 37.86 -49.15
CA LEU A 190 -27.62 37.35 -50.08
C LEU A 190 -28.82 38.30 -50.20
N ALA A 191 -29.28 38.87 -49.08
CA ALA A 191 -30.33 39.87 -49.07
C ALA A 191 -29.92 41.13 -49.85
N HIS A 192 -28.69 41.61 -49.66
CA HIS A 192 -28.13 42.72 -50.43
C HIS A 192 -28.06 42.42 -51.92
N LYS A 193 -27.55 41.25 -52.30
CA LYS A 193 -27.50 40.84 -53.72
C LYS A 193 -28.89 40.77 -54.34
N ALA A 194 -29.89 40.28 -53.60
CA ALA A 194 -31.26 40.23 -54.08
C ALA A 194 -31.86 41.64 -54.24
N ASP A 195 -31.58 42.56 -53.33
CA ASP A 195 -32.05 43.95 -53.44
C ASP A 195 -31.35 44.72 -54.58
N ASP A 196 -30.05 44.51 -54.77
CA ASP A 196 -29.30 45.09 -55.89
C ASP A 196 -29.82 44.57 -57.24
N ALA A 197 -30.08 43.26 -57.34
CA ALA A 197 -30.69 42.67 -58.55
C ALA A 197 -32.10 43.21 -58.80
N ALA A 198 -32.91 43.37 -57.74
CA ALA A 198 -34.25 43.94 -57.83
C ALA A 198 -34.22 45.39 -58.32
N LYS A 199 -33.35 46.24 -57.76
CA LYS A 199 -33.14 47.63 -58.22
C LYS A 199 -32.66 47.69 -59.66
N ALA A 200 -31.73 46.80 -60.06
CA ALA A 200 -31.25 46.74 -61.43
C ALA A 200 -32.37 46.38 -62.43
N SER A 201 -33.25 45.43 -62.08
CA SER A 201 -34.41 45.08 -62.90
C SER A 201 -35.41 46.24 -63.01
N GLU A 202 -35.73 46.91 -61.90
CA GLU A 202 -36.61 48.09 -61.89
C GLU A 202 -36.05 49.20 -62.78
N GLN A 203 -34.75 49.52 -62.66
CA GLN A 203 -34.09 50.54 -63.50
C GLN A 203 -34.08 50.15 -64.98
N GLN A 204 -33.78 48.90 -65.30
CA GLN A 204 -33.77 48.42 -66.68
C GLN A 204 -35.17 48.52 -67.30
N ASN A 205 -36.21 48.14 -66.58
CA ASN A 205 -37.59 48.21 -67.07
C ASN A 205 -38.09 49.66 -67.17
N GLN A 206 -37.68 50.54 -66.26
CA GLN A 206 -37.92 51.99 -66.39
C GLN A 206 -37.22 52.58 -67.62
N GLN A 207 -35.97 52.19 -67.90
CA GLN A 207 -35.26 52.63 -69.10
C GLN A 207 -35.95 52.17 -70.38
N LYS A 208 -36.38 50.90 -70.43
CA LYS A 208 -37.16 50.36 -71.56
C LYS A 208 -38.48 51.10 -71.74
N ALA A 209 -39.22 51.32 -70.66
CA ALA A 209 -40.48 52.08 -70.69
C ALA A 209 -40.26 53.52 -71.20
N ALA A 210 -39.19 54.18 -70.76
CA ALA A 210 -38.81 55.51 -71.25
C ALA A 210 -38.42 55.51 -72.73
N GLN A 211 -37.71 54.48 -73.20
CA GLN A 211 -37.39 54.30 -74.61
C GLN A 211 -38.65 54.10 -75.45
N THR A 212 -39.57 53.23 -75.04
CA THR A 212 -40.85 53.01 -75.72
C THR A 212 -41.67 54.30 -75.81
N ALA A 213 -41.73 55.08 -74.72
CA ALA A 213 -42.43 56.36 -74.71
C ALA A 213 -41.77 57.39 -75.65
N LEU A 214 -40.44 57.45 -75.69
CA LEU A 214 -39.71 58.35 -76.59
C LEU A 214 -39.89 57.96 -78.07
N GLU A 215 -39.80 56.67 -78.39
CA GLU A 215 -40.03 56.15 -79.74
C GLU A 215 -41.47 56.44 -80.21
N ALA A 216 -42.46 56.25 -79.34
CA ALA A 216 -43.85 56.56 -79.65
C ALA A 216 -44.07 58.06 -79.88
N LYS A 217 -43.44 58.91 -79.08
CA LYS A 217 -43.46 60.36 -79.29
C LYS A 217 -42.87 60.75 -80.64
N ASN A 218 -41.70 60.21 -80.99
CA ASN A 218 -41.05 60.50 -82.27
C ASN A 218 -41.92 60.02 -83.45
N ARG A 219 -42.48 58.81 -83.37
CA ARG A 219 -43.41 58.29 -84.39
C ARG A 219 -44.66 59.15 -84.53
N ALA A 220 -45.25 59.59 -83.42
CA ALA A 220 -46.41 60.50 -83.46
C ALA A 220 -46.06 61.84 -84.13
N GLN A 221 -44.89 62.40 -83.83
CA GLN A 221 -44.41 63.63 -84.47
C GLN A 221 -44.12 63.44 -85.96
N GLU A 222 -43.57 62.30 -86.37
CA GLU A 222 -43.36 61.95 -87.77
C GLU A 222 -44.69 61.82 -88.53
N ILE A 223 -45.69 61.16 -87.95
CA ILE A 223 -47.04 61.02 -88.54
C ILE A 223 -47.69 62.40 -88.68
N GLU A 224 -47.65 63.22 -87.63
CA GLU A 224 -48.18 64.59 -87.65
C GLU A 224 -47.48 65.47 -88.71
N ALA A 225 -46.15 65.37 -88.84
CA ALA A 225 -45.38 66.12 -89.83
C ALA A 225 -45.68 65.67 -91.27
N GLN A 226 -45.78 64.36 -91.52
CA GLN A 226 -46.17 63.82 -92.82
C GLN A 226 -47.59 64.23 -93.21
N ALA A 227 -48.52 64.22 -92.25
CA ALA A 227 -49.88 64.69 -92.45
C ALA A 227 -49.93 66.17 -92.82
N HIS A 228 -49.11 67.00 -92.17
CA HIS A 228 -49.02 68.42 -92.48
C HIS A 228 -48.50 68.66 -93.90
N ILE A 229 -47.44 67.94 -94.30
CA ILE A 229 -46.90 68.01 -95.66
C ILE A 229 -47.95 67.58 -96.69
N GLN A 230 -48.71 66.51 -96.43
CA GLN A 230 -49.78 66.06 -97.33
C GLN A 230 -50.92 67.07 -97.43
N ALA A 231 -51.37 67.63 -96.30
CA ALA A 231 -52.39 68.69 -96.28
C ALA A 231 -51.92 69.94 -97.04
N GLU A 232 -50.66 70.36 -96.84
CA GLU A 232 -50.05 71.46 -97.59
C GLU A 232 -49.95 71.17 -99.09
N GLN A 233 -49.62 69.94 -99.49
CA GLN A 233 -49.59 69.53 -100.90
C GLN A 233 -50.97 69.59 -101.55
N ILE A 234 -52.02 69.14 -100.85
CA ILE A 234 -53.41 69.20 -101.32
C ILE A 234 -53.85 70.66 -101.44
N LEU A 235 -53.56 71.49 -100.44
CA LEU A 235 -53.88 72.92 -100.45
C LEU A 235 -53.11 73.68 -101.54
N ALA A 236 -51.82 73.37 -101.73
CA ALA A 236 -51.01 73.98 -102.78
C ALA A 236 -51.45 73.54 -104.18
N GLY A 237 -51.83 72.27 -104.36
CA GLY A 237 -52.44 71.76 -105.60
C GLY A 237 -53.75 72.49 -105.91
N ALA A 238 -54.67 72.55 -104.94
CA ALA A 238 -55.94 73.25 -105.09
C ALA A 238 -55.77 74.76 -105.32
N ARG A 239 -54.76 75.41 -104.72
CA ARG A 239 -54.40 76.80 -105.01
C ARG A 239 -53.89 77.00 -106.43
N ARG A 240 -53.01 76.12 -106.92
CA ARG A 240 -52.54 76.17 -108.31
C ARG A 240 -53.69 75.99 -109.29
N ASP A 241 -54.58 75.04 -109.03
CA ASP A 241 -55.77 74.81 -109.87
C ASP A 241 -56.74 76.00 -109.81
N GLY A 242 -56.91 76.59 -108.62
CA GLY A 242 -57.69 77.81 -108.39
C GLY A 242 -57.11 79.06 -109.08
N GLU A 243 -55.80 79.24 -109.04
CA GLU A 243 -55.11 80.34 -109.74
C GLU A 243 -55.14 80.14 -111.25
N ALA A 244 -54.96 78.90 -111.74
CA ALA A 244 -55.07 78.57 -113.16
C ALA A 244 -56.50 78.77 -113.69
N THR A 245 -57.52 78.43 -112.92
CA THR A 245 -58.93 78.68 -113.29
C THR A 245 -59.26 80.18 -113.26
N LYS A 246 -58.77 80.93 -112.26
CA LYS A 246 -58.89 82.40 -112.24
C LYS A 246 -58.17 83.07 -113.41
N ALA A 247 -56.96 82.61 -113.76
CA ALA A 247 -56.22 83.13 -114.90
C ALA A 247 -56.94 82.87 -116.23
N LYS A 248 -57.51 81.67 -116.41
CA LYS A 248 -58.36 81.34 -117.58
C LYS A 248 -59.60 82.22 -117.65
N ALA A 249 -60.27 82.47 -116.53
CA ALA A 249 -61.43 83.36 -116.46
C ALA A 249 -61.06 84.81 -116.82
N GLN A 250 -59.90 85.28 -116.35
CA GLN A 250 -59.42 86.63 -116.62
C GLN A 250 -58.94 86.80 -118.06
N GLN A 251 -58.37 85.75 -118.65
CA GLN A 251 -58.04 85.70 -120.07
C GLN A 251 -59.31 85.73 -120.94
N ALA A 252 -60.32 84.92 -120.61
CA ALA A 252 -61.62 84.94 -121.31
C ALA A 252 -62.32 86.31 -121.23
N LEU A 253 -62.25 87.00 -120.08
CA LEU A 253 -62.74 88.38 -119.94
C LEU A 253 -61.97 89.36 -120.83
N THR A 254 -60.64 89.23 -120.90
CA THR A 254 -59.81 90.10 -121.72
C THR A 254 -60.09 89.87 -123.22
N ASP A 255 -60.25 88.61 -123.61
CA ASP A 255 -60.61 88.22 -124.98
C ASP A 255 -62.02 88.72 -125.35
N ALA A 256 -63.00 88.65 -124.43
CA ALA A 256 -64.34 89.18 -124.62
C ALA A 256 -64.35 90.72 -124.72
N HIS A 257 -63.54 91.41 -123.91
CA HIS A 257 -63.35 92.86 -124.02
C HIS A 257 -62.71 93.25 -125.35
N ALA A 258 -61.69 92.52 -125.80
CA ALA A 258 -61.06 92.76 -127.11
C ALA A 258 -62.05 92.52 -128.27
N GLN A 259 -62.89 91.50 -128.19
CA GLN A 259 -63.96 91.25 -129.16
C GLN A 259 -65.03 92.36 -129.15
N ALA A 260 -65.42 92.86 -127.98
CA ALA A 260 -66.33 94.00 -127.86
C ALA A 260 -65.74 95.29 -128.48
N ASP A 261 -64.45 95.56 -128.25
CA ASP A 261 -63.75 96.71 -128.84
C ASP A 261 -63.59 96.58 -130.36
N GLN A 262 -63.40 95.37 -130.88
CA GLN A 262 -63.33 95.10 -132.31
C GLN A 262 -64.71 95.32 -132.99
N VAL A 263 -65.80 94.87 -132.38
CA VAL A 263 -67.18 95.14 -132.84
C VAL A 263 -67.49 96.64 -132.81
N LEU A 264 -67.00 97.37 -131.81
CA LEU A 264 -67.12 98.84 -131.75
C LEU A 264 -66.28 99.54 -132.83
N ALA A 265 -65.11 99.02 -133.18
CA ALA A 265 -64.25 99.58 -134.24
C ALA A 265 -64.83 99.33 -135.64
N ASP A 266 -65.40 98.15 -135.89
CA ASP A 266 -66.07 97.81 -137.14
C ASP A 266 -67.38 98.62 -137.30
N ALA A 267 -68.14 98.81 -136.21
CA ALA A 267 -69.33 99.68 -136.20
C ALA A 267 -69.00 101.15 -136.49
N ARG A 268 -67.81 101.63 -136.10
CA ARG A 268 -67.37 103.01 -136.37
C ARG A 268 -66.96 103.25 -137.82
N ARG A 269 -66.45 102.23 -138.54
CA ARG A 269 -66.14 102.35 -139.98
C ARG A 269 -67.39 102.38 -140.87
N GLU A 270 -68.50 101.84 -140.40
CA GLU A 270 -69.79 101.84 -141.11
C GLU A 270 -70.65 103.08 -140.76
N ALA A 271 -70.32 103.80 -139.68
CA ALA A 271 -71.05 104.95 -139.15
C ALA A 271 -71.01 106.23 -140.02
N ASP A 272 -70.02 106.41 -140.90
CA ASP A 272 -69.91 107.62 -141.74
C ASP A 272 -70.79 107.58 -143.01
N ALA A 273 -71.36 106.42 -143.36
CA ALA A 273 -72.09 106.25 -144.63
C ALA A 273 -73.62 106.38 -144.53
N THR A 274 -74.26 106.21 -143.36
CA THR A 274 -75.75 106.17 -143.29
C THR A 274 -76.35 106.70 -141.99
N ARG A 275 -76.13 107.99 -141.71
CA ARG A 275 -76.64 108.73 -140.53
C ARG A 275 -78.18 108.81 -140.37
N ALA A 276 -78.98 108.31 -141.32
CA ALA A 276 -80.45 108.33 -141.25
C ALA A 276 -81.10 106.96 -140.94
N LYS A 277 -80.32 105.89 -140.80
CA LYS A 277 -80.77 104.59 -140.24
C LYS A 277 -80.06 104.25 -138.91
N ALA A 278 -79.33 105.23 -138.36
CA ALA A 278 -78.30 105.06 -137.33
C ALA A 278 -78.80 104.98 -135.87
N GLU A 279 -80.10 105.12 -135.59
CA GLU A 279 -80.59 105.11 -134.19
C GLU A 279 -81.04 103.71 -133.71
N ALA A 280 -81.40 102.78 -134.61
CA ALA A 280 -81.79 101.42 -134.24
C ALA A 280 -80.61 100.43 -134.20
N ALA A 281 -79.58 100.63 -135.03
CA ALA A 281 -78.42 99.73 -135.11
C ALA A 281 -77.40 99.94 -133.97
N LEU A 282 -77.28 101.16 -133.44
CA LEU A 282 -76.42 101.45 -132.28
C LEU A 282 -76.95 100.81 -130.99
N ALA A 283 -78.28 100.76 -130.81
CA ALA A 283 -78.88 100.09 -129.65
C ALA A 283 -78.69 98.57 -129.69
N ASP A 284 -78.79 97.94 -130.87
CA ASP A 284 -78.61 96.49 -131.04
C ASP A 284 -77.13 96.07 -130.91
N ALA A 285 -76.19 96.90 -131.39
CA ALA A 285 -74.76 96.66 -131.23
C ALA A 285 -74.30 96.85 -129.77
N HIS A 286 -74.82 97.86 -129.06
CA HIS A 286 -74.57 98.02 -127.62
C HIS A 286 -75.20 96.90 -126.80
N ALA A 287 -76.44 96.49 -127.12
CA ALA A 287 -77.09 95.37 -126.44
C ALA A 287 -76.31 94.06 -126.60
N LYS A 288 -75.76 93.77 -127.80
CA LYS A 288 -74.92 92.58 -128.03
C LYS A 288 -73.57 92.64 -127.33
N ALA A 289 -72.92 93.82 -127.29
CA ALA A 289 -71.68 93.99 -126.53
C ALA A 289 -71.92 93.85 -125.02
N ASP A 290 -73.02 94.41 -124.51
CA ASP A 290 -73.41 94.29 -123.11
C ASP A 290 -73.83 92.85 -122.75
N GLU A 291 -74.46 92.11 -123.67
CA GLU A 291 -74.80 90.69 -123.54
C GLU A 291 -73.53 89.82 -123.48
N ILE A 292 -72.58 90.01 -124.40
CA ILE A 292 -71.30 89.29 -124.39
C ILE A 292 -70.50 89.60 -123.11
N LEU A 293 -70.49 90.85 -122.65
CA LEU A 293 -69.83 91.22 -121.40
C LEU A 293 -70.56 90.69 -120.16
N ALA A 294 -71.89 90.60 -120.20
CA ALA A 294 -72.68 90.00 -119.13
C ALA A 294 -72.43 88.48 -119.06
N ASP A 295 -72.41 87.79 -120.19
CA ASP A 295 -72.12 86.35 -120.27
C ASP A 295 -70.69 86.05 -119.85
N ALA A 296 -69.71 86.81 -120.32
CA ALA A 296 -68.32 86.67 -119.89
C ALA A 296 -68.14 86.96 -118.39
N ARG A 297 -68.87 87.93 -117.84
CA ARG A 297 -68.88 88.21 -116.38
C ARG A 297 -69.55 87.08 -115.60
N ASN A 298 -70.66 86.53 -116.10
CA ASN A 298 -71.35 85.41 -115.47
C ASN A 298 -70.48 84.15 -115.49
N GLU A 299 -69.79 83.87 -116.59
CA GLU A 299 -68.84 82.76 -116.72
C GLU A 299 -67.60 82.97 -115.84
N ALA A 300 -67.07 84.20 -115.76
CA ALA A 300 -65.98 84.55 -114.84
C ALA A 300 -66.39 84.43 -113.36
N GLN A 301 -67.63 84.80 -113.03
CA GLN A 301 -68.17 84.67 -111.69
C GLN A 301 -68.46 83.21 -111.33
N ALA A 302 -68.95 82.40 -112.28
CA ALA A 302 -69.15 80.97 -112.12
C ALA A 302 -67.81 80.22 -111.97
N THR A 303 -66.81 80.56 -112.77
CA THR A 303 -65.46 79.99 -112.65
C THR A 303 -64.78 80.42 -111.35
N LYS A 304 -64.96 81.67 -110.89
CA LYS A 304 -64.52 82.12 -109.57
C LYS A 304 -65.22 81.36 -108.44
N ALA A 305 -66.54 81.18 -108.51
CA ALA A 305 -67.29 80.41 -107.53
C ALA A 305 -66.86 78.94 -107.49
N ASN A 306 -66.59 78.34 -108.65
CA ASN A 306 -66.05 76.98 -108.73
C ASN A 306 -64.64 76.88 -108.12
N ALA A 307 -63.77 77.86 -108.36
CA ALA A 307 -62.44 77.93 -107.75
C ALA A 307 -62.52 78.10 -106.22
N GLU A 308 -63.43 78.94 -105.73
CA GLU A 308 -63.71 79.12 -104.31
C GLU A 308 -64.28 77.84 -103.67
N SER A 309 -65.18 77.13 -104.35
CA SER A 309 -65.71 75.82 -103.92
C SER A 309 -64.60 74.78 -103.86
N THR A 310 -63.72 74.71 -104.87
CA THR A 310 -62.62 73.74 -104.93
C THR A 310 -61.61 73.98 -103.80
N LEU A 311 -61.37 75.26 -103.46
CA LEU A 311 -60.54 75.64 -102.32
C LEU A 311 -61.20 75.28 -100.99
N ALA A 312 -62.50 75.51 -100.83
CA ALA A 312 -63.25 75.16 -99.61
C ALA A 312 -63.27 73.64 -99.39
N ASP A 313 -63.48 72.85 -100.45
CA ASP A 313 -63.45 71.39 -100.39
C ASP A 313 -62.04 70.87 -100.07
N ALA A 314 -60.99 71.48 -100.63
CA ALA A 314 -59.60 71.14 -100.32
C ALA A 314 -59.22 71.50 -98.89
N HIS A 315 -59.72 72.62 -98.36
CA HIS A 315 -59.56 73.00 -96.95
C HIS A 315 -60.24 71.98 -96.02
N THR A 316 -61.48 71.61 -96.30
CA THR A 316 -62.23 70.63 -95.50
C THR A 316 -61.52 69.27 -95.50
N LYS A 317 -61.09 68.78 -96.67
CA LYS A 317 -60.31 67.53 -96.77
C LYS A 317 -58.97 67.61 -96.04
N GLY A 318 -58.29 68.76 -96.10
CA GLY A 318 -57.06 68.99 -95.34
C GLY A 318 -57.29 68.94 -93.83
N GLU A 319 -58.39 69.52 -93.35
CA GLU A 319 -58.79 69.47 -91.95
C GLU A 319 -59.19 68.06 -91.49
N GLU A 320 -59.89 67.30 -92.34
CA GLU A 320 -60.24 65.89 -92.09
C GLU A 320 -58.99 65.01 -91.97
N ILE A 321 -58.03 65.13 -92.90
CA ILE A 321 -56.76 64.40 -92.84
C ILE A 321 -55.99 64.74 -91.57
N LEU A 322 -55.95 66.02 -91.17
CA LEU A 322 -55.30 66.45 -89.93
C LEU A 322 -56.03 65.95 -88.68
N ALA A 323 -57.36 65.84 -88.70
CA ALA A 323 -58.13 65.33 -87.58
C ALA A 323 -57.95 63.81 -87.39
N ASP A 324 -57.97 63.03 -88.48
CA ASP A 324 -57.79 61.59 -88.42
C ASP A 324 -56.35 61.21 -88.03
N THR A 325 -55.35 61.90 -88.58
CA THR A 325 -53.94 61.67 -88.20
C THR A 325 -53.66 62.05 -86.74
N ARG A 326 -54.32 63.07 -86.19
CA ARG A 326 -54.27 63.36 -84.75
C ARG A 326 -54.82 62.21 -83.92
N ARG A 327 -55.94 61.60 -84.33
CA ARG A 327 -56.49 60.42 -83.63
C ARG A 327 -55.52 59.24 -83.68
N GLU A 328 -54.87 59.00 -84.82
CA GLU A 328 -53.86 57.94 -84.95
C GLU A 328 -52.61 58.21 -84.09
N ALA A 329 -52.14 59.46 -84.04
CA ALA A 329 -51.04 59.88 -83.17
C ALA A 329 -51.38 59.70 -81.69
N ASP A 330 -52.59 60.08 -81.27
CA ASP A 330 -53.07 59.91 -79.90
C ASP A 330 -53.28 58.43 -79.55
N ALA A 331 -53.79 57.61 -80.48
CA ALA A 331 -53.89 56.17 -80.30
C ALA A 331 -52.51 55.51 -80.15
N THR A 332 -51.51 55.97 -80.92
CA THR A 332 -50.13 55.50 -80.82
C THR A 332 -49.51 55.85 -79.46
N LYS A 333 -49.73 57.08 -78.97
CA LYS A 333 -49.29 57.50 -77.63
C LYS A 333 -49.96 56.68 -76.54
N ALA A 334 -51.28 56.50 -76.58
CA ALA A 334 -52.02 55.73 -75.59
C ALA A 334 -51.58 54.26 -75.54
N SER A 335 -51.36 53.63 -76.70
CA SER A 335 -50.84 52.26 -76.76
C SER A 335 -49.44 52.16 -76.15
N ALA A 336 -48.57 53.15 -76.38
CA ALA A 336 -47.22 53.17 -75.82
C ALA A 336 -47.22 53.43 -74.31
N GLU A 337 -48.11 54.30 -73.81
CA GLU A 337 -48.29 54.54 -72.37
C GLU A 337 -48.78 53.27 -71.65
N SER A 338 -49.71 52.53 -72.25
CA SER A 338 -50.17 51.24 -71.72
C SER A 338 -49.02 50.22 -71.65
N GLN A 339 -48.23 50.10 -72.72
CA GLN A 339 -47.07 49.19 -72.75
C GLN A 339 -45.99 49.61 -71.75
N ALA A 340 -45.74 50.91 -71.60
CA ALA A 340 -44.80 51.44 -70.62
C ALA A 340 -45.26 51.16 -69.19
N SER A 341 -46.55 51.33 -68.87
CA SER A 341 -47.11 50.99 -67.56
C SER A 341 -46.97 49.49 -67.27
N GLU A 342 -47.31 48.63 -68.22
CA GLU A 342 -47.20 47.18 -68.08
C GLU A 342 -45.75 46.74 -67.84
N LEU A 343 -44.79 47.33 -68.56
CA LEU A 343 -43.35 47.08 -68.34
C LEU A 343 -42.90 47.50 -66.93
N VAL A 344 -43.38 48.64 -66.44
CA VAL A 344 -43.06 49.12 -65.09
C VAL A 344 -43.65 48.19 -64.04
N ASP A 345 -44.90 47.76 -64.19
CA ASP A 345 -45.56 46.87 -63.23
C ASP A 345 -44.94 45.47 -63.22
N LYS A 346 -44.59 44.94 -64.40
CA LYS A 346 -43.80 43.71 -64.51
C LYS A 346 -42.46 43.82 -63.81
N GLY A 347 -41.76 44.95 -63.98
CA GLY A 347 -40.48 45.20 -63.30
C GLY A 347 -40.61 45.26 -61.78
N LYS A 348 -41.64 45.92 -61.26
CA LYS A 348 -41.93 45.94 -59.81
C LYS A 348 -42.22 44.54 -59.29
N GLN A 349 -42.95 43.72 -60.04
CA GLN A 349 -43.27 42.35 -59.64
C GLN A 349 -42.04 41.44 -59.65
N GLU A 350 -41.24 41.47 -60.71
CA GLU A 350 -39.96 40.73 -60.78
C GLU A 350 -39.02 41.12 -59.64
N ALA A 351 -38.97 42.41 -59.29
CA ALA A 351 -38.19 42.92 -58.17
C ALA A 351 -38.74 42.48 -56.80
N ALA A 352 -40.06 42.43 -56.63
CA ALA A 352 -40.68 41.88 -55.43
C ALA A 352 -40.38 40.37 -55.28
N ASP A 353 -40.48 39.61 -56.37
CA ASP A 353 -40.19 38.18 -56.39
C ASP A 353 -38.71 37.90 -56.07
N ALA A 354 -37.79 38.69 -56.64
CA ALA A 354 -36.35 38.58 -56.35
C ALA A 354 -36.05 38.85 -54.87
N ARG A 355 -36.66 39.90 -54.28
CA ARG A 355 -36.51 40.19 -52.84
C ARG A 355 -37.09 39.07 -51.98
N ALA A 356 -38.27 38.55 -52.33
CA ALA A 356 -38.90 37.45 -51.59
C ALA A 356 -38.06 36.17 -51.63
N GLN A 357 -37.50 35.82 -52.79
CA GLN A 357 -36.60 34.67 -52.94
C GLN A 357 -35.31 34.84 -52.13
N GLY A 358 -34.68 36.02 -52.20
CA GLY A 358 -33.48 36.32 -51.42
C GLY A 358 -33.73 36.23 -49.91
N GLN A 359 -34.85 36.79 -49.42
CA GLN A 359 -35.25 36.69 -48.02
C GLN A 359 -35.56 35.26 -47.59
N ALA A 360 -36.21 34.47 -48.43
CA ALA A 360 -36.51 33.06 -48.14
C ALA A 360 -35.23 32.22 -48.03
N GLN A 361 -34.28 32.41 -48.95
CA GLN A 361 -32.99 31.73 -48.91
C GLN A 361 -32.14 32.18 -47.71
N ALA A 362 -32.11 33.49 -47.41
CA ALA A 362 -31.43 34.03 -46.24
C ALA A 362 -31.99 33.43 -44.94
N LYS A 363 -33.32 33.35 -44.82
CA LYS A 363 -33.97 32.69 -43.69
C LYS A 363 -33.60 31.21 -43.61
N GLN A 364 -33.61 30.49 -44.73
CA GLN A 364 -33.26 29.07 -44.74
C GLN A 364 -31.83 28.82 -44.26
N ILE A 365 -30.86 29.67 -44.66
CA ILE A 365 -29.47 29.59 -44.20
C ILE A 365 -29.40 29.81 -42.68
N LEU A 366 -30.11 30.81 -42.16
CA LEU A 366 -30.17 31.08 -40.72
C LEU A 366 -30.81 29.92 -39.94
N ASP A 367 -31.91 29.36 -40.43
CA ASP A 367 -32.58 28.23 -39.79
C ASP A 367 -31.69 26.98 -39.78
N GLN A 368 -30.94 26.71 -40.86
CA GLN A 368 -29.97 25.62 -40.92
C GLN A 368 -28.79 25.83 -39.96
N ALA A 369 -28.25 27.05 -39.90
CA ALA A 369 -27.15 27.38 -38.99
C ALA A 369 -27.57 27.29 -37.52
N ARG A 370 -28.80 27.72 -37.18
CA ARG A 370 -29.38 27.54 -35.84
C ARG A 370 -29.52 26.06 -35.48
N ALA A 371 -30.07 25.24 -36.39
CA ALA A 371 -30.18 23.81 -36.16
C ALA A 371 -28.79 23.14 -35.97
N GLN A 372 -27.78 23.58 -36.71
CA GLN A 372 -26.39 23.11 -36.52
C GLN A 372 -25.80 23.57 -35.19
N ALA A 373 -26.03 24.82 -34.78
CA ALA A 373 -25.60 25.35 -33.50
C ALA A 373 -26.25 24.58 -32.33
N ASP A 374 -27.57 24.34 -32.40
CA ASP A 374 -28.31 23.55 -31.42
C ASP A 374 -27.76 22.12 -31.34
N GLN A 375 -27.42 21.51 -32.47
CA GLN A 375 -26.81 20.17 -32.52
C GLN A 375 -25.42 20.16 -31.89
N ILE A 376 -24.56 21.14 -32.21
CA ILE A 376 -23.22 21.28 -31.60
C ILE A 376 -23.32 21.41 -30.09
N GLN A 377 -24.27 22.22 -29.59
CA GLN A 377 -24.51 22.37 -28.17
C GLN A 377 -25.03 21.08 -27.53
N ALA A 378 -25.96 20.39 -28.18
CA ALA A 378 -26.49 19.11 -27.69
C ALA A 378 -25.40 18.03 -27.61
N ASP A 379 -24.57 17.90 -28.64
CA ASP A 379 -23.46 16.94 -28.69
C ASP A 379 -22.39 17.27 -27.63
N ALA A 380 -22.10 18.55 -27.42
CA ALA A 380 -21.17 18.99 -26.38
C ALA A 380 -21.71 18.73 -24.97
N HIS A 381 -23.00 18.96 -24.73
CA HIS A 381 -23.64 18.62 -23.45
C HIS A 381 -23.66 17.11 -23.20
N ASP A 382 -23.96 16.29 -24.20
CA ASP A 382 -23.90 14.83 -24.09
C ASP A 382 -22.47 14.32 -23.83
N ALA A 383 -21.48 14.88 -24.54
CA ALA A 383 -20.07 14.56 -24.32
C ALA A 383 -19.60 14.96 -22.90
N ALA A 384 -19.98 16.16 -22.44
CA ALA A 384 -19.70 16.65 -21.10
C ALA A 384 -20.35 15.76 -20.02
N GLN A 385 -21.61 15.36 -20.23
CA GLN A 385 -22.33 14.46 -19.31
C GLN A 385 -21.65 13.09 -19.25
N LYS A 386 -21.31 12.50 -20.39
CA LYS A 386 -20.57 11.22 -20.45
C LYS A 386 -19.22 11.29 -19.73
N ALA A 387 -18.49 12.40 -19.85
CA ALA A 387 -17.24 12.60 -19.14
C ALA A 387 -17.45 12.68 -17.61
N LEU A 388 -18.51 13.35 -17.15
CA LEU A 388 -18.87 13.42 -15.73
C LEU A 388 -19.34 12.07 -15.18
N ASP A 389 -20.11 11.31 -15.95
CA ASP A 389 -20.58 9.97 -15.57
C ASP A 389 -19.41 8.99 -15.49
N ALA A 390 -18.48 9.04 -16.44
CA ALA A 390 -17.26 8.23 -16.42
C ALA A 390 -16.37 8.56 -15.21
N ALA A 391 -16.21 9.85 -14.88
CA ALA A 391 -15.48 10.28 -13.70
C ALA A 391 -16.16 9.82 -12.39
N SER A 392 -17.50 9.86 -12.35
CA SER A 392 -18.28 9.38 -11.20
C SER A 392 -18.17 7.87 -11.03
N ALA A 393 -18.27 7.10 -12.12
CA ALA A 393 -18.06 5.65 -12.11
C ALA A 393 -16.64 5.28 -11.65
N GLN A 394 -15.63 6.05 -12.08
CA GLN A 394 -14.26 5.86 -11.62
C GLN A 394 -14.12 6.19 -10.11
N ALA A 395 -14.80 7.23 -9.62
CA ALA A 395 -14.84 7.54 -8.20
C ALA A 395 -15.49 6.42 -7.37
N ASP A 396 -16.58 5.83 -7.86
CA ASP A 396 -17.25 4.72 -7.20
C ASP A 396 -16.39 3.46 -7.18
N LYS A 397 -15.69 3.17 -8.28
CA LYS A 397 -14.72 2.06 -8.32
C LYS A 397 -13.59 2.24 -7.30
N VAL A 398 -13.05 3.45 -7.19
CA VAL A 398 -12.02 3.76 -6.17
C VAL A 398 -12.58 3.57 -4.76
N ARG A 399 -13.85 3.92 -4.51
CA ARG A 399 -14.51 3.64 -3.22
C ARG A 399 -14.64 2.15 -2.96
N GLU A 400 -15.06 1.36 -3.94
CA GLU A 400 -15.11 -0.10 -3.82
C GLU A 400 -13.73 -0.70 -3.52
N ASP A 401 -12.68 -0.23 -4.19
CA ASP A 401 -11.30 -0.67 -3.94
C ASP A 401 -10.85 -0.30 -2.50
N ILE A 402 -11.23 0.87 -1.99
CA ILE A 402 -10.97 1.28 -0.59
C ILE A 402 -11.69 0.34 0.38
N ASP A 403 -12.98 0.07 0.15
CA ASP A 403 -13.78 -0.80 1.01
C ASP A 403 -13.24 -2.24 1.02
N ALA A 404 -12.83 -2.75 -0.15
CA ALA A 404 -12.19 -4.05 -0.28
C ALA A 404 -10.87 -4.13 0.50
N LEU A 405 -10.04 -3.10 0.40
CA LEU A 405 -8.77 -3.05 1.12
C LEU A 405 -8.97 -2.87 2.63
N LEU A 406 -9.98 -2.10 3.05
CA LEU A 406 -10.34 -1.95 4.46
C LEU A 406 -10.84 -3.28 5.05
N ALA A 407 -11.62 -4.05 4.27
CA ALA A 407 -12.00 -5.41 4.62
C ALA A 407 -10.77 -6.34 4.72
N GLN A 408 -9.84 -6.25 3.77
CA GLN A 408 -8.60 -7.04 3.79
C GLN A 408 -7.73 -6.70 5.01
N SER A 409 -7.54 -5.42 5.31
CA SER A 409 -6.76 -4.99 6.49
C SER A 409 -7.44 -5.37 7.80
N THR A 410 -8.78 -5.36 7.84
CA THR A 410 -9.52 -5.86 9.01
C THR A 410 -9.33 -7.36 9.17
N LYS A 411 -9.34 -8.11 8.06
CA LYS A 411 -9.06 -9.55 8.06
C LYS A 411 -7.65 -9.85 8.55
N THR A 412 -6.63 -9.15 8.08
CA THR A 412 -5.25 -9.37 8.56
C THR A 412 -5.09 -9.02 10.04
N ALA A 413 -5.77 -7.97 10.52
CA ALA A 413 -5.82 -7.64 11.95
C ALA A 413 -6.54 -8.73 12.78
N GLN A 414 -7.57 -9.37 12.25
CA GLN A 414 -8.22 -10.51 12.89
C GLN A 414 -7.33 -11.74 12.91
N GLU A 415 -6.62 -12.01 11.82
CA GLU A 415 -5.66 -13.12 11.73
C GLU A 415 -4.47 -12.93 12.68
N SER A 416 -3.94 -11.71 12.81
CA SER A 416 -2.90 -11.41 13.80
C SER A 416 -3.40 -11.56 15.23
N ALA A 417 -4.61 -11.08 15.54
CA ALA A 417 -5.24 -11.30 16.85
C ALA A 417 -5.44 -12.81 17.16
N ALA A 418 -5.82 -13.60 16.15
CA ALA A 418 -5.93 -15.05 16.29
C ALA A 418 -4.57 -15.73 16.54
N ARG A 419 -3.49 -15.25 15.90
CA ARG A 419 -2.12 -15.74 16.16
C ARG A 419 -1.65 -15.42 17.57
N VAL A 420 -1.91 -14.21 18.05
CA VAL A 420 -1.58 -13.80 19.44
C VAL A 420 -2.34 -14.69 20.43
N LYS A 421 -3.61 -14.98 20.16
CA LYS A 421 -4.38 -15.92 20.98
C LYS A 421 -3.77 -17.32 20.98
N ALA A 422 -3.40 -17.85 19.81
CA ALA A 422 -2.75 -19.16 19.71
C ALA A 422 -1.40 -19.20 20.45
N GLN A 423 -0.60 -18.12 20.38
CA GLN A 423 0.62 -17.98 21.16
C GLN A 423 0.34 -17.93 22.67
N ALA A 424 -0.72 -17.26 23.10
CA ALA A 424 -1.14 -17.25 24.51
C ALA A 424 -1.54 -18.65 25.00
N ASP A 425 -2.23 -19.43 24.17
CA ASP A 425 -2.58 -20.82 24.47
C ASP A 425 -1.31 -21.71 24.56
N GLN A 426 -0.34 -21.53 23.65
CA GLN A 426 0.97 -22.20 23.72
C GLN A 426 1.75 -21.83 24.97
N VAL A 427 1.73 -20.56 25.38
CA VAL A 427 2.35 -20.11 26.63
C VAL A 427 1.69 -20.79 27.83
N ALA A 428 0.36 -20.90 27.84
CA ALA A 428 -0.36 -21.61 28.89
C ALA A 428 0.06 -23.09 28.95
N GLU A 429 0.18 -23.75 27.80
CA GLU A 429 0.66 -25.14 27.71
C GLU A 429 2.11 -25.30 28.22
N LEU A 430 3.03 -24.40 27.84
CA LEU A 430 4.41 -24.41 28.33
C LEU A 430 4.47 -24.23 29.84
N SER A 431 3.66 -23.32 30.40
CA SER A 431 3.60 -23.13 31.85
C SER A 431 3.04 -24.35 32.58
N ALA A 432 2.07 -25.06 31.98
CA ALA A 432 1.54 -26.31 32.52
C ALA A 432 2.57 -27.44 32.46
N LYS A 433 3.36 -27.55 31.37
CA LYS A 433 4.46 -28.51 31.24
C LYS A 433 5.57 -28.23 32.25
N ALA A 434 5.94 -26.97 32.47
CA ALA A 434 6.92 -26.60 33.48
C ALA A 434 6.43 -26.94 34.90
N LEU A 435 5.14 -26.72 35.19
CA LEU A 435 4.53 -27.12 36.46
C LEU A 435 4.57 -28.63 36.65
N ALA A 436 4.18 -29.41 35.63
CA ALA A 436 4.21 -30.86 35.67
C ALA A 436 5.64 -31.42 35.83
N ALA A 437 6.62 -30.85 35.13
CA ALA A 437 8.03 -31.22 35.27
C ALA A 437 8.57 -30.90 36.68
N ALA A 438 8.16 -29.76 37.25
CA ALA A 438 8.50 -29.39 38.63
C ALA A 438 7.88 -30.34 39.66
N GLU A 439 6.61 -30.74 39.47
CA GLU A 439 5.96 -31.74 40.32
C GLU A 439 6.65 -33.11 40.20
N GLN A 440 7.00 -33.52 38.98
CA GLN A 440 7.72 -34.76 38.72
C GLN A 440 9.10 -34.78 39.40
N SER A 441 9.87 -33.69 39.30
CA SER A 441 11.17 -33.57 39.98
C SER A 441 11.04 -33.71 41.50
N LYS A 442 10.00 -33.13 42.11
CA LYS A 442 9.71 -33.32 43.54
C LYS A 442 9.38 -34.78 43.86
N THR A 443 8.53 -35.43 43.06
CA THR A 443 8.18 -36.84 43.29
C THR A 443 9.37 -37.77 43.10
N ASP A 444 10.23 -37.51 42.11
CA ASP A 444 11.43 -38.30 41.84
C ASP A 444 12.44 -38.12 42.98
N GLY A 445 12.63 -36.89 43.48
CA GLY A 445 13.48 -36.61 44.64
C GLY A 445 13.00 -37.31 45.92
N VAL A 446 11.68 -37.28 46.19
CA VAL A 446 11.10 -38.02 47.33
C VAL A 446 11.28 -39.53 47.16
N ARG A 447 11.05 -40.07 45.96
CA ARG A 447 11.22 -41.51 45.69
C ARG A 447 12.67 -41.95 45.83
N GLU A 448 13.61 -41.14 45.36
CA GLU A 448 15.04 -41.40 45.51
C GLU A 448 15.44 -41.37 46.99
N ALA A 449 15.00 -40.35 47.73
CA ALA A 449 15.21 -40.24 49.17
C ALA A 449 14.64 -41.46 49.94
N GLU A 450 13.41 -41.88 49.65
CA GLU A 450 12.79 -43.09 50.21
C GLU A 450 13.62 -44.34 49.87
N SER A 451 14.12 -44.45 48.65
CA SER A 451 14.93 -45.60 48.23
C SER A 451 16.26 -45.68 48.98
N GLN A 452 16.89 -44.53 49.27
CA GLN A 452 18.14 -44.42 50.02
C GLN A 452 17.94 -44.75 51.50
N VAL A 453 16.88 -44.23 52.12
CA VAL A 453 16.50 -44.58 53.49
C VAL A 453 16.17 -46.07 53.61
N ALA A 454 15.40 -46.63 52.67
CA ALA A 454 15.11 -48.05 52.64
C ALA A 454 16.37 -48.91 52.44
N ALA A 455 17.34 -48.45 51.63
CA ALA A 455 18.62 -49.13 51.47
C ALA A 455 19.44 -49.11 52.77
N ALA A 456 19.50 -47.98 53.47
CA ALA A 456 20.17 -47.86 54.75
C ALA A 456 19.50 -48.74 55.83
N HIS A 457 18.16 -48.81 55.87
CA HIS A 457 17.44 -49.74 56.73
C HIS A 457 17.73 -51.21 56.40
N ARG A 458 17.78 -51.59 55.12
CA ARG A 458 18.18 -52.95 54.71
C ARG A 458 19.61 -53.27 55.17
N GLN A 459 20.54 -52.33 55.00
CA GLN A 459 21.92 -52.49 55.47
C GLN A 459 22.00 -52.60 56.99
N SER A 460 21.26 -51.77 57.73
CA SER A 460 21.17 -51.85 59.19
C SER A 460 20.57 -53.16 59.67
N ALA A 461 19.56 -53.71 58.98
CA ALA A 461 18.97 -55.00 59.29
C ALA A 461 19.98 -56.14 59.06
N MET A 462 20.68 -56.14 57.92
CA MET A 462 21.75 -57.12 57.65
C MET A 462 22.89 -57.04 58.67
N MET A 463 23.27 -55.84 59.11
CA MET A 463 24.26 -55.64 60.19
C MET A 463 23.78 -56.23 61.51
N LYS A 464 22.49 -56.06 61.82
CA LYS A 464 21.86 -56.63 63.01
C LYS A 464 21.81 -58.16 62.94
N ASP A 465 21.32 -58.74 61.85
CA ASP A 465 21.22 -60.20 61.66
C ASP A 465 22.61 -60.85 61.78
N ARG A 466 23.63 -60.27 61.13
CA ARG A 466 25.02 -60.74 61.23
C ARG A 466 25.55 -60.73 62.67
N LEU A 467 25.15 -59.74 63.47
CA LEU A 467 25.52 -59.71 64.88
C LEU A 467 24.75 -60.73 65.72
N GLU A 468 23.46 -60.94 65.45
CA GLU A 468 22.67 -61.97 66.14
C GLU A 468 23.26 -63.36 65.88
N GLU A 469 23.71 -63.62 64.65
CA GLU A 469 24.47 -64.83 64.30
C GLU A 469 25.80 -64.92 65.07
N GLN A 470 26.59 -63.83 65.11
CA GLN A 470 27.84 -63.80 65.88
C GLN A 470 27.60 -63.98 67.38
N TYR A 471 26.53 -63.39 67.92
CA TYR A 471 26.12 -63.54 69.31
C TYR A 471 25.74 -64.97 69.63
N ALA A 472 24.88 -65.57 68.80
CA ALA A 472 24.42 -66.95 68.97
C ALA A 472 25.61 -67.91 68.90
N TRP A 473 26.54 -67.69 67.98
CA TRP A 473 27.77 -68.47 67.88
C TRP A 473 28.68 -68.32 69.10
N ARG A 474 28.93 -67.08 69.57
CA ARG A 474 29.70 -66.82 70.80
C ARG A 474 29.01 -67.44 72.03
N LYS A 475 27.69 -67.35 72.12
CA LYS A 475 26.90 -67.95 73.19
C LYS A 475 27.04 -69.47 73.18
N GLU A 476 26.86 -70.11 72.03
CA GLU A 476 27.01 -71.56 71.89
C GLU A 476 28.46 -72.00 72.19
N GLN A 477 29.45 -71.24 71.75
CA GLN A 477 30.86 -71.47 72.10
C GLN A 477 31.06 -71.42 73.62
N LEU A 478 30.55 -70.38 74.30
CA LEU A 478 30.65 -70.23 75.75
C LEU A 478 29.88 -71.33 76.49
N GLU A 479 28.72 -71.77 76.01
CA GLU A 479 27.98 -72.91 76.58
C GLU A 479 28.76 -74.22 76.45
N ARG A 480 29.43 -74.46 75.31
CA ARG A 480 30.33 -75.61 75.13
C ARG A 480 31.54 -75.52 76.06
N GLU A 481 32.14 -74.35 76.22
CA GLU A 481 33.30 -74.13 77.11
C GLU A 481 32.91 -74.29 78.58
N THR A 482 31.77 -73.74 79.00
CA THR A 482 31.26 -73.90 80.37
C THR A 482 30.92 -75.35 80.66
N HIS A 483 30.28 -76.07 79.73
CA HIS A 483 30.04 -77.50 79.89
C HIS A 483 31.36 -78.31 79.97
N ALA A 484 32.36 -77.96 79.17
CA ALA A 484 33.69 -78.57 79.27
C ALA A 484 34.39 -78.26 80.62
N LEU A 485 34.21 -77.05 81.15
CA LEU A 485 34.71 -76.67 82.48
C LEU A 485 33.96 -77.38 83.61
N GLU A 486 32.65 -77.60 83.48
CA GLU A 486 31.87 -78.41 84.42
C GLU A 486 32.33 -79.86 84.41
N LEU A 487 32.49 -80.46 83.24
CA LEU A 487 33.05 -81.81 83.11
C LEU A 487 34.46 -81.89 83.73
N ARG A 488 35.29 -80.85 83.54
CA ARG A 488 36.63 -80.77 84.16
C ARG A 488 36.54 -80.59 85.67
N LYS A 489 35.63 -79.77 86.18
CA LYS A 489 35.36 -79.60 87.61
C LYS A 489 34.92 -80.93 88.22
N ASP A 490 34.00 -81.64 87.59
CA ASP A 490 33.52 -82.94 88.07
C ASP A 490 34.64 -83.99 88.03
N ALA A 491 35.49 -83.97 87.01
CA ALA A 491 36.69 -84.80 86.96
C ALA A 491 37.68 -84.47 88.09
N VAL A 492 37.90 -83.19 88.41
CA VAL A 492 38.76 -82.77 89.53
C VAL A 492 38.13 -83.12 90.88
N LEU A 493 36.81 -82.98 91.03
CA LEU A 493 36.10 -83.44 92.23
C LEU A 493 36.21 -84.95 92.40
N ALA A 494 36.12 -85.73 91.32
CA ALA A 494 36.37 -87.16 91.33
C ALA A 494 37.83 -87.47 91.70
N GLN A 495 38.82 -86.74 91.16
CA GLN A 495 40.23 -86.86 91.54
C GLN A 495 40.46 -86.54 93.03
N LEU A 496 39.86 -85.48 93.56
CA LEU A 496 39.91 -85.15 94.99
C LEU A 496 39.26 -86.23 95.86
N SER A 497 38.14 -86.81 95.41
CA SER A 497 37.50 -87.93 96.11
C SER A 497 38.38 -89.19 96.10
N ASN A 498 39.10 -89.44 95.00
CA ASN A 498 40.02 -90.57 94.88
C ASN A 498 41.25 -90.38 95.77
N VAL A 499 41.79 -89.15 95.86
CA VAL A 499 42.86 -88.82 96.82
C VAL A 499 42.37 -88.94 98.27
N ARG A 500 41.11 -88.57 98.55
CA ARG A 500 40.50 -88.78 99.87
C ARG A 500 40.37 -90.28 100.21
N ALA A 501 40.05 -91.12 99.24
CA ALA A 501 40.01 -92.57 99.42
C ALA A 501 41.42 -93.15 99.66
N LEU A 502 42.42 -92.72 98.88
CA LEU A 502 43.83 -93.12 99.05
C LEU A 502 44.43 -92.66 100.39
N ALA A 503 44.00 -91.51 100.92
CA ALA A 503 44.37 -91.02 102.25
C ALA A 503 43.69 -91.80 103.39
N GLN A 504 42.54 -92.45 103.14
CA GLN A 504 41.90 -93.35 104.10
C GLN A 504 42.54 -94.75 104.07
N GLU A 505 43.04 -95.18 102.91
CA GLU A 505 43.75 -96.45 102.74
C GLU A 505 45.16 -96.42 103.35
N SER A 506 45.86 -95.27 103.32
CA SER A 506 47.17 -95.11 103.98
C SER A 506 47.12 -94.96 105.51
N VAL A 507 45.94 -94.74 106.10
CA VAL A 507 45.72 -94.77 107.57
C VAL A 507 45.52 -96.19 108.10
N ALA A 508 45.26 -97.17 107.23
CA ALA A 508 45.02 -98.56 107.63
C ALA A 508 46.30 -99.41 107.75
N ASP A 509 47.45 -98.98 107.21
CA ASP A 509 48.66 -99.82 107.10
C ASP A 509 49.70 -99.64 108.22
N PHE A 510 49.55 -98.72 109.20
CA PHE A 510 50.50 -98.58 110.32
C PHE A 510 49.86 -98.14 111.67
N PRO A 511 49.60 -99.06 112.62
CA PRO A 511 49.22 -98.72 113.99
C PRO A 511 50.44 -98.69 114.94
N ASN A 512 50.83 -97.47 115.32
CA ASN A 512 51.64 -97.00 116.47
C ASN A 512 53.15 -97.30 116.56
N THR A 513 53.96 -96.26 116.29
CA THR A 513 55.17 -95.92 117.08
C THR A 513 55.06 -94.47 117.58
N ASP A 514 54.77 -94.32 118.87
CA ASP A 514 54.92 -93.08 119.62
C ASP A 514 56.41 -92.83 119.91
N SER A 515 56.95 -91.69 119.43
CA SER A 515 57.79 -90.78 120.24
C SER A 515 58.35 -89.60 119.44
N LEU A 516 57.55 -88.54 119.27
CA LEU A 516 58.00 -87.13 119.35
C LEU A 516 56.80 -86.25 119.75
N THR A 517 56.39 -86.36 121.01
CA THR A 517 55.83 -85.23 121.80
C THR A 517 56.99 -84.28 122.14
N ASN A 518 56.92 -82.95 122.21
CA ASN A 518 55.86 -81.95 122.23
C ASN A 518 56.58 -80.60 122.07
N ALA A 519 56.04 -79.63 121.35
CA ALA A 519 56.24 -78.21 121.68
C ALA A 519 55.05 -77.41 121.16
N ALA A 520 54.40 -76.73 122.09
CA ALA A 520 53.12 -76.08 121.97
C ALA A 520 53.22 -74.65 121.40
N LEU A 521 52.03 -74.05 121.24
CA LEU A 521 51.69 -72.63 121.23
C LEU A 521 51.63 -71.87 119.88
N SER A 522 50.38 -71.54 119.53
CA SER A 522 49.85 -70.16 119.51
C SER A 522 49.99 -69.28 118.25
N LEU A 523 48.81 -68.78 117.84
CA LEU A 523 48.49 -67.49 117.21
C LEU A 523 48.81 -67.24 115.73
N ALA A 524 47.72 -67.14 114.97
CA ALA A 524 47.24 -65.97 114.23
C ALA A 524 48.15 -65.24 113.20
N ASP A 525 47.60 -65.26 111.97
CA ASP A 525 47.42 -64.15 111.03
C ASP A 525 48.62 -63.65 110.21
N GLY A 526 48.31 -63.23 108.97
CA GLY A 526 49.21 -62.41 108.15
C GLY A 526 49.65 -62.99 106.81
N THR A 527 48.90 -62.61 105.77
CA THR A 527 49.35 -62.19 104.44
C THR A 527 50.86 -62.21 104.14
N SER A 528 51.23 -62.72 102.96
CA SER A 528 51.76 -61.93 101.82
C SER A 528 52.73 -62.72 100.94
N THR A 529 52.60 -62.45 99.64
CA THR A 529 53.66 -62.41 98.60
C THR A 529 54.34 -63.72 98.16
N GLY A 530 54.46 -63.88 96.84
CA GLY A 530 55.01 -65.06 96.12
C GLY A 530 56.53 -65.24 96.25
N PRO A 531 57.27 -65.82 95.27
CA PRO A 531 56.94 -66.03 93.85
C PRO A 531 57.43 -67.38 93.25
N ASP A 532 57.45 -67.44 91.90
CA ASP A 532 58.13 -68.37 90.98
C ASP A 532 57.52 -69.75 90.68
N ALA A 533 57.15 -69.96 89.41
CA ALA A 533 58.03 -70.65 88.43
C ALA A 533 57.31 -70.95 87.09
N THR A 534 57.75 -70.21 86.06
CA THR A 534 58.18 -70.66 84.72
C THR A 534 57.33 -71.54 83.78
N MET A 535 57.30 -71.05 82.51
CA MET A 535 57.25 -71.74 81.21
C MET A 535 55.89 -72.25 80.71
N ALA A 536 55.49 -72.11 79.44
CA ALA A 536 56.10 -71.55 78.23
C ALA A 536 55.03 -71.62 77.10
N LEU A 537 55.05 -70.63 76.18
CA LEU A 537 54.78 -70.72 74.71
C LEU A 537 53.48 -71.43 74.26
N LYS A 538 52.59 -70.86 73.44
CA LYS A 538 52.80 -70.08 72.20
C LYS A 538 51.42 -69.58 71.71
N ALA A 539 51.29 -68.29 71.40
CA ALA A 539 50.15 -67.76 70.64
C ALA A 539 50.68 -66.85 69.53
N THR A 540 50.20 -67.06 68.30
CA THR A 540 50.40 -66.16 67.17
C THR A 540 49.10 -65.38 66.95
N VAL A 541 49.17 -64.06 67.11
CA VAL A 541 48.13 -63.09 66.70
C VAL A 541 48.79 -62.13 65.72
N GLY A 542 48.13 -61.88 64.58
CA GLY A 542 48.51 -60.86 63.61
C GLY A 542 48.02 -59.46 64.03
N PRO A 543 48.60 -58.37 63.51
CA PRO A 543 48.25 -57.03 63.98
C PRO A 543 47.16 -56.36 63.13
N GLU A 544 46.31 -55.60 63.84
CA GLU A 544 45.50 -54.49 63.34
C GLU A 544 46.32 -53.18 63.33
N GLY A 545 45.81 -52.19 62.59
CA GLY A 545 46.18 -50.77 62.62
C GLY A 545 45.77 -50.12 61.29
N GLN A 546 44.65 -49.40 61.11
CA GLN A 546 44.03 -48.26 61.80
C GLN A 546 44.64 -46.88 61.42
N GLN A 547 43.71 -45.91 61.25
CA GLN A 547 43.82 -44.43 61.15
C GLN A 547 43.41 -43.88 59.76
N SER A 548 42.42 -43.00 59.54
CA SER A 548 41.80 -41.83 60.22
C SER A 548 42.30 -40.47 59.71
N GLY A 549 41.36 -39.59 59.32
CA GLY A 549 41.49 -38.12 59.15
C GLY A 549 41.86 -37.67 57.73
N GLY A 550 41.31 -36.62 57.10
CA GLY A 550 40.42 -35.54 57.53
C GLY A 550 41.02 -34.15 57.21
N HIS A 551 40.33 -33.35 56.38
CA HIS A 551 40.52 -31.91 56.02
C HIS A 551 41.74 -31.56 55.14
N GLU A 552 41.76 -30.55 54.24
CA GLU A 552 41.11 -29.23 54.18
C GLU A 552 41.20 -28.61 52.74
N ASP A 553 40.57 -27.44 52.55
CA ASP A 553 40.31 -26.64 51.34
C ASP A 553 41.52 -26.20 50.48
N ASP A 554 41.28 -25.84 49.20
CA ASP A 554 41.78 -24.57 48.63
C ASP A 554 41.14 -24.15 47.29
N GLN A 555 41.02 -22.83 47.14
CA GLN A 555 40.35 -22.05 46.09
C GLN A 555 41.16 -21.97 44.78
N GLN A 556 40.49 -21.74 43.63
CA GLN A 556 41.09 -20.99 42.52
C GLN A 556 40.06 -20.38 41.54
N TRP A 557 40.36 -19.14 41.14
CA TRP A 557 39.56 -18.18 40.39
C TRP A 557 40.12 -17.99 38.95
N LEU A 558 39.22 -17.72 37.98
CA LEU A 558 39.31 -16.92 36.74
C LEU A 558 40.62 -16.82 35.89
N ALA A 559 40.51 -17.12 34.58
CA ALA A 559 41.19 -16.39 33.49
C ALA A 559 40.64 -16.72 32.08
N HIS A 560 40.84 -15.76 31.15
CA HIS A 560 40.66 -15.74 29.67
C HIS A 560 39.38 -15.05 29.16
N SER A 561 39.43 -13.72 28.92
CA SER A 561 39.88 -13.00 27.69
C SER A 561 38.78 -12.94 26.63
N GLY A 562 38.31 -11.79 26.09
CA GLY A 562 38.98 -10.53 25.79
C GLY A 562 38.86 -10.28 24.27
N ASP A 563 38.54 -9.04 23.88
CA ASP A 563 38.44 -8.47 22.51
C ASP A 563 37.25 -8.90 21.61
N ASN A 564 36.60 -8.08 20.80
CA ASN A 564 36.70 -6.66 20.40
C ASN A 564 35.37 -6.33 19.69
N GLY A 565 34.76 -5.17 19.87
CA GLY A 565 35.04 -4.03 19.00
C GLY A 565 33.81 -3.11 18.91
N ALA A 566 34.03 -1.84 19.20
CA ALA A 566 33.06 -0.75 19.19
C ALA A 566 32.61 -0.36 17.77
N THR A 567 31.42 0.24 17.65
CA THR A 567 31.26 1.69 17.39
C THR A 567 29.80 2.10 17.56
N ASP A 568 29.62 3.21 18.28
CA ASP A 568 28.38 3.95 18.46
C ASP A 568 28.60 5.35 17.86
N ALA A 569 27.68 5.80 17.00
CA ALA A 569 27.52 7.20 16.58
C ALA A 569 26.25 7.36 15.72
N SER A 570 25.26 8.09 16.24
CA SER A 570 24.26 8.87 15.48
C SER A 570 24.59 10.38 15.66
N PRO A 571 23.91 11.39 15.05
CA PRO A 571 22.67 11.39 14.25
C PRO A 571 22.64 12.39 13.04
N ASP A 572 21.43 12.60 12.49
CA ASP A 572 20.88 13.77 11.76
C ASP A 572 20.80 13.83 10.20
N GLU A 573 19.55 13.66 9.74
CA GLU A 573 18.69 14.47 8.84
C GLU A 573 19.08 14.98 7.42
N GLU A 574 18.09 14.76 6.54
CA GLU A 574 17.57 15.55 5.40
C GLU A 574 18.51 16.15 4.33
N THR A 575 18.23 15.86 3.05
CA THR A 575 17.69 16.85 2.08
C THR A 575 17.50 16.21 0.68
N THR A 576 16.24 16.23 0.25
CA THR A 576 15.67 16.35 -1.10
C THR A 576 16.61 16.73 -2.25
N MET A 577 16.40 16.14 -3.44
CA MET A 577 16.40 16.87 -4.74
C MET A 577 15.85 15.98 -5.86
N LEU A 578 14.59 16.25 -6.22
CA LEU A 578 13.97 15.82 -7.46
C LEU A 578 14.70 16.43 -8.66
N LYS A 579 14.95 15.62 -9.71
CA LYS A 579 15.25 16.13 -11.05
C LYS A 579 14.06 15.83 -11.97
N THR A 580 13.26 16.86 -12.20
CA THR A 580 12.21 16.89 -13.21
C THR A 580 12.62 17.75 -14.41
N LYS A 581 12.22 17.29 -15.59
CA LYS A 581 11.78 18.06 -16.78
C LYS A 581 12.81 18.59 -17.77
N ASP A 582 12.78 17.98 -18.95
CA ASP A 582 12.60 18.62 -20.26
C ASP A 582 11.34 17.98 -20.90
N PRO A 583 10.58 18.62 -21.85
CA PRO A 583 11.08 19.47 -22.92
C PRO A 583 10.31 20.77 -23.21
N GLN A 584 11.00 21.70 -23.88
CA GLN A 584 10.46 22.93 -24.46
C GLN A 584 9.65 22.69 -25.75
N GLY A 585 8.68 23.57 -26.00
CA GLY A 585 7.79 23.56 -27.15
C GLY A 585 8.26 24.34 -28.39
N GLU A 586 7.77 23.87 -29.54
CA GLU A 586 7.25 24.55 -30.75
C GLU A 586 8.06 25.66 -31.50
N PRO A 587 7.63 26.12 -32.68
CA PRO A 587 7.69 25.40 -33.96
C PRO A 587 8.43 26.20 -35.05
N ARG A 588 9.07 25.54 -36.02
CA ARG A 588 9.68 26.23 -37.19
C ARG A 588 8.85 26.03 -38.47
N SER A 589 8.55 27.19 -39.04
CA SER A 589 7.78 27.50 -40.23
C SER A 589 8.29 26.87 -41.55
N SER A 590 7.32 26.57 -42.43
CA SER A 590 7.29 26.90 -43.86
C SER A 590 8.52 26.57 -44.73
N ARG A 591 8.38 25.54 -45.57
CA ARG A 591 8.65 25.57 -47.02
C ARG A 591 8.27 24.22 -47.64
N ARG A 592 7.19 24.16 -48.42
CA ARG A 592 6.95 23.03 -49.32
C ARG A 592 6.51 23.51 -50.70
N ASN A 593 7.33 23.06 -51.65
CA ASN A 593 7.34 23.23 -53.09
C ASN A 593 6.01 23.30 -53.85
N LYS A 594 5.99 24.25 -54.79
CA LYS A 594 5.37 24.14 -56.12
C LYS A 594 5.77 22.81 -56.81
N LYS A 595 4.80 22.05 -57.30
CA LYS A 595 4.90 21.29 -58.56
C LYS A 595 3.52 20.84 -59.06
N SER A 596 3.15 21.35 -60.23
CA SER A 596 2.53 20.68 -61.38
C SER A 596 1.50 19.57 -61.10
N ARG A 597 0.24 19.81 -61.46
CA ARG A 597 -0.40 19.30 -62.69
C ARG A 597 -1.67 20.05 -62.99
#